data_AF-A0A377ZKZ4-F1
#
_entry.id   AF-A0A377ZKZ4-F1
#
_cell.length_a   1.000
_cell.length_b   1.000
_cell.length_c   1.000
_cell.angle_alpha   90.00
_cell.angle_beta   90.00
_cell.angle_gamma   90.00
#
_symmetry.space_group_name_H-M   'P 1'
#
loop_
_entity.id
_entity.type
_entity.pdbx_description
1 polymer ?
#
loop_
_entity_poly.entity_id
_entity_poly.type
_entity_poly.pdbx_seq_one_letter_code
_entity_poly.pdbx_strand_id
1 'polypeptide(L)'
;MHLVKTILTAGLLLSAAAQAHNVLEFPQPENNPEEFYAVTEIPTGGIIKYETDAKTGFIVADRFQSMPVAYPANYGSLTQSLAGDGDPLDVVFYTRAPMAPGTLIKLRAIGVLKMIDGGEKDDKSSPYRPVKLTRPTTTSRPSPICRKIEQQRLEAFFRVL
;
A
#
# COMPACT_ATOMS: atom_id res chain seq x y z
N MET A 1 -57.70 18.41 -14.88
CA MET A 1 -57.14 17.03 -14.96
C MET A 1 -55.80 16.96 -15.71
N HIS A 2 -54.94 17.99 -15.67
CA HIS A 2 -53.64 17.97 -16.36
C HIS A 2 -52.43 18.25 -15.45
N LEU A 3 -52.64 18.52 -14.15
CA LEU A 3 -51.55 18.89 -13.24
C LEU A 3 -50.89 17.68 -12.54
N VAL A 4 -51.57 16.53 -12.51
CA VAL A 4 -51.09 15.32 -11.81
C VAL A 4 -50.19 14.45 -12.71
N LYS A 5 -50.27 14.61 -14.04
CA LYS A 5 -49.46 13.83 -15.00
C LYS A 5 -48.04 14.37 -15.19
N THR A 6 -47.74 15.59 -14.76
CA THR A 6 -46.43 16.22 -14.95
C THR A 6 -45.44 15.92 -13.83
N ILE A 7 -45.92 15.39 -12.69
CA ILE A 7 -45.06 15.08 -11.53
C ILE A 7 -44.47 13.66 -11.63
N LEU A 8 -45.01 12.80 -12.49
CA LEU A 8 -44.60 11.39 -12.57
C LEU A 8 -43.41 11.12 -13.52
N THR A 9 -42.99 12.09 -14.33
CA THR A 9 -41.87 11.93 -15.29
C THR A 9 -40.54 12.49 -14.80
N ALA A 10 -40.47 12.99 -13.56
CA ALA A 10 -39.21 13.42 -12.93
C ALA A 10 -38.55 12.33 -12.07
N GLY A 11 -39.03 11.09 -12.16
CA GLY A 11 -38.36 9.91 -11.60
C GLY A 11 -37.30 9.38 -12.56
N LEU A 12 -36.42 10.24 -13.10
CA LEU A 12 -35.27 9.75 -13.85
C LEU A 12 -34.27 9.23 -12.82
N LEU A 13 -34.30 7.90 -12.66
CA LEU A 13 -33.31 7.07 -11.98
C LEU A 13 -31.91 7.69 -12.08
N LEU A 14 -31.44 8.34 -11.02
CA LEU A 14 -30.01 8.40 -10.75
C LEU A 14 -29.63 6.97 -10.35
N SER A 15 -29.39 6.12 -11.35
CA SER A 15 -28.52 4.98 -11.13
C SER A 15 -27.14 5.59 -10.89
N ALA A 16 -26.83 5.88 -9.63
CA ALA A 16 -25.45 5.98 -9.22
C ALA A 16 -24.86 4.60 -9.55
N ALA A 17 -24.23 4.50 -10.71
CA ALA A 17 -23.29 3.43 -10.94
C ALA A 17 -22.30 3.58 -9.79
N ALA A 18 -22.38 2.70 -8.80
CA ALA A 18 -21.37 2.57 -7.78
C ALA A 18 -20.13 2.09 -8.53
N GLN A 19 -19.40 3.03 -9.14
CA GLN A 19 -18.11 2.77 -9.73
C GLN A 19 -17.24 2.27 -8.59
N ALA A 20 -16.76 1.04 -8.72
CA ALA A 20 -15.82 0.46 -7.78
C ALA A 20 -14.68 1.46 -7.61
N HIS A 21 -14.59 2.05 -6.43
CA HIS A 21 -13.58 3.04 -6.14
C HIS A 21 -12.23 2.33 -6.07
N ASN A 22 -11.24 2.82 -6.79
CA ASN A 22 -9.91 2.27 -6.75
C ASN A 22 -9.36 2.40 -5.32
N VAL A 23 -8.89 1.31 -4.74
CA VAL A 23 -8.37 1.30 -3.36
C VAL A 23 -7.17 2.23 -3.18
N LEU A 24 -6.38 2.46 -4.24
CA LEU A 24 -5.24 3.39 -4.23
C LEU A 24 -5.69 4.86 -4.20
N GLU A 25 -6.92 5.17 -4.60
CA GLU A 25 -7.46 6.54 -4.55
C GLU A 25 -8.03 6.89 -3.17
N PHE A 26 -8.06 5.95 -2.23
CA PHE A 26 -8.63 6.14 -0.91
C PHE A 26 -8.01 7.35 -0.19
N PRO A 27 -8.83 8.28 0.34
CA PRO A 27 -8.37 9.55 0.86
C PRO A 27 -7.42 9.41 2.05
N GLN A 28 -6.34 10.21 2.01
CA GLN A 28 -5.43 10.35 3.14
C GLN A 28 -6.09 11.12 4.30
N PRO A 29 -5.71 10.84 5.57
CA PRO A 29 -6.25 11.55 6.71
C PRO A 29 -5.72 12.99 6.76
N GLU A 30 -6.42 13.87 7.48
CA GLU A 30 -6.02 15.29 7.62
C GLU A 30 -4.64 15.46 8.27
N ASN A 31 -4.23 14.55 9.16
CA ASN A 31 -2.93 14.58 9.85
C ASN A 31 -1.77 13.98 9.03
N ASN A 32 -1.83 14.09 7.70
CA ASN A 32 -0.73 13.75 6.79
C ASN A 32 0.38 14.82 6.93
N PRO A 33 1.68 14.49 7.06
CA PRO A 33 2.35 13.21 6.81
C PRO A 33 2.60 12.31 8.02
N GLU A 34 2.09 12.67 9.20
CA GLU A 34 2.28 11.85 10.40
C GLU A 34 1.54 10.52 10.29
N GLU A 35 0.29 10.57 9.86
CA GLU A 35 -0.56 9.39 9.64
C GLU A 35 -1.01 9.30 8.19
N PHE A 36 -1.12 8.09 7.68
CA PHE A 36 -1.56 7.84 6.31
C PHE A 36 -2.18 6.46 6.15
N TYR A 37 -2.98 6.29 5.11
CA TYR A 37 -3.52 5.00 4.69
C TYR A 37 -2.61 4.34 3.67
N ALA A 38 -2.53 3.01 3.78
CA ALA A 38 -1.91 2.16 2.79
C ALA A 38 -2.78 0.92 2.58
N VAL A 39 -2.76 0.39 1.36
CA VAL A 39 -3.36 -0.90 1.02
C VAL A 39 -2.34 -2.00 1.29
N THR A 40 -2.78 -3.08 1.94
CA THR A 40 -1.96 -4.28 2.16
C THR A 40 -1.95 -5.10 0.89
N GLU A 41 -0.77 -5.46 0.40
CA GLU A 41 -0.65 -6.31 -0.79
C GLU A 41 -0.14 -7.69 -0.38
N ILE A 42 0.94 -7.73 0.40
CA ILE A 42 1.59 -8.97 0.78
C ILE A 42 1.55 -9.14 2.30
N PRO A 43 0.93 -10.21 2.81
CA PRO A 43 0.94 -10.51 4.24
C PRO A 43 2.35 -10.88 4.71
N THR A 44 2.64 -10.60 5.98
CA THR A 44 3.83 -11.15 6.65
C THR A 44 3.85 -12.67 6.50
N GLY A 45 5.00 -13.23 6.11
CA GLY A 45 5.17 -14.66 5.84
C GLY A 45 4.67 -15.12 4.47
N GLY A 46 4.13 -14.22 3.64
CA GLY A 46 3.74 -14.51 2.27
C GLY A 46 4.94 -14.80 1.36
N ILE A 47 4.73 -15.69 0.39
CA ILE A 47 5.68 -16.01 -0.69
C ILE A 47 5.14 -15.61 -2.08
N ILE A 48 3.91 -15.10 -2.13
CA ILE A 48 3.25 -14.65 -3.36
C ILE A 48 3.36 -13.14 -3.38
N LYS A 49 3.91 -12.59 -4.46
CA LYS A 49 3.90 -11.17 -4.74
C LYS A 49 2.55 -10.82 -5.33
N TYR A 50 1.73 -10.17 -4.52
CA TYR A 50 0.50 -9.54 -4.98
C TYR A 50 0.77 -8.06 -5.27
N GLU A 51 0.04 -7.52 -6.22
CA GLU A 51 0.06 -6.11 -6.57
C GLU A 51 -1.36 -5.60 -6.77
N THR A 52 -1.59 -4.36 -6.36
CA THR A 52 -2.84 -3.67 -6.62
C THR A 52 -2.76 -3.06 -8.02
N ASP A 53 -3.61 -3.49 -8.94
CA ASP A 53 -3.65 -2.89 -10.26
C ASP A 53 -4.13 -1.43 -10.18
N ALA A 54 -3.28 -0.50 -10.65
CA ALA A 54 -3.55 0.93 -10.59
C ALA A 54 -4.77 1.37 -11.41
N LYS A 55 -5.25 0.56 -12.36
CA LYS A 55 -6.43 0.88 -13.17
C LYS A 55 -7.72 0.36 -12.55
N THR A 56 -7.73 -0.88 -12.11
CA THR A 56 -8.95 -1.55 -11.62
C THR A 56 -9.12 -1.52 -10.10
N GLY A 57 -8.03 -1.31 -9.35
CA GLY A 57 -8.01 -1.38 -7.89
C GLY A 57 -8.12 -2.81 -7.33
N PHE A 58 -8.09 -3.84 -8.18
CA PHE A 58 -8.07 -5.23 -7.73
C PHE A 58 -6.67 -5.67 -7.32
N ILE A 59 -6.63 -6.57 -6.33
CA ILE A 59 -5.41 -7.28 -5.97
C ILE A 59 -5.18 -8.42 -6.97
N VAL A 60 -4.01 -8.45 -7.60
CA VAL A 60 -3.62 -9.42 -8.62
C VAL A 60 -2.36 -10.13 -8.15
N ALA A 61 -2.31 -11.46 -8.31
CA ALA A 61 -1.08 -12.21 -8.07
C ALA A 61 -0.14 -12.02 -9.26
N ASP A 62 1.01 -11.36 -9.05
CA ASP A 62 2.05 -11.19 -10.07
C ASP A 62 2.85 -12.48 -10.22
N ARG A 63 3.49 -12.94 -9.14
CA ARG A 63 4.34 -14.14 -9.16
C ARG A 63 4.52 -14.80 -7.80
N PHE A 64 4.96 -16.06 -7.82
CA PHE A 64 5.55 -16.71 -6.66
C PHE A 64 7.03 -16.29 -6.53
N GLN A 65 7.51 -16.11 -5.31
CA GLN A 65 8.92 -15.82 -5.08
C GLN A 65 9.80 -16.99 -5.52
N SER A 66 10.82 -16.68 -6.34
CA SER A 66 11.73 -17.69 -6.89
C SER A 66 12.67 -18.25 -5.82
N MET A 67 13.03 -17.43 -4.84
CA MET A 67 13.81 -17.84 -3.68
C MET A 67 12.89 -18.30 -2.55
N PRO A 68 13.28 -19.27 -1.71
CA PRO A 68 12.49 -19.74 -0.57
C PRO A 68 12.52 -18.74 0.59
N VAL A 69 12.18 -17.48 0.30
CA VAL A 69 12.18 -16.36 1.24
C VAL A 69 10.76 -15.82 1.36
N ALA A 70 10.31 -15.62 2.59
CA ALA A 70 9.01 -15.06 2.90
C ALA A 70 9.15 -13.62 3.36
N TYR A 71 8.17 -12.78 3.07
CA TYR A 71 8.19 -11.38 3.48
C TYR A 71 8.24 -11.26 5.02
N PRO A 72 9.26 -10.58 5.59
CA PRO A 72 9.44 -10.51 7.04
C PRO A 72 8.40 -9.63 7.76
N ALA A 73 7.69 -8.78 7.00
CA ALA A 73 6.62 -7.92 7.48
C ALA A 73 5.57 -7.73 6.37
N ASN A 74 4.43 -7.11 6.70
CA ASN A 74 3.44 -6.81 5.66
C ASN A 74 3.99 -5.71 4.76
N TYR A 75 3.63 -5.84 3.49
CA TYR A 75 4.05 -4.95 2.44
C TYR A 75 2.82 -4.42 1.71
N GLY A 76 2.91 -3.19 1.22
CA GLY A 76 1.83 -2.60 0.45
C GLY A 76 2.15 -1.24 -0.12
N SER A 77 1.09 -0.58 -0.58
CA SER A 77 1.17 0.66 -1.33
C SER A 77 0.43 1.80 -0.62
N LEU A 78 1.04 2.98 -0.56
CA LEU A 78 0.48 4.18 0.06
C LEU A 78 -0.56 4.81 -0.87
N THR A 79 -1.76 5.08 -0.36
CA THR A 79 -2.86 5.60 -1.18
C THR A 79 -2.60 7.06 -1.58
N GLN A 80 -3.10 7.52 -2.72
CA GLN A 80 -2.91 8.89 -3.21
C GLN A 80 -1.43 9.31 -3.27
N SER A 81 -0.55 8.41 -3.69
CA SER A 81 0.87 8.70 -3.86
C SER A 81 1.39 8.24 -5.21
N LEU A 82 2.47 8.88 -5.63
CA LEU A 82 3.20 8.58 -6.85
C LEU A 82 4.69 8.71 -6.56
N ALA A 83 5.44 7.64 -6.77
CA ALA A 83 6.89 7.61 -6.71
C ALA A 83 7.50 8.00 -8.07
N GLY A 84 8.83 8.09 -8.13
CA GLY A 84 9.55 8.57 -9.32
C GLY A 84 9.44 7.66 -10.54
N ASP A 85 9.06 6.40 -10.34
CA ASP A 85 8.83 5.35 -11.34
C ASP A 85 7.39 5.37 -11.89
N GLY A 86 6.49 6.16 -11.31
CA GLY A 86 5.08 6.21 -11.69
C GLY A 86 4.20 5.22 -10.93
N ASP A 87 4.74 4.48 -9.97
CA ASP A 87 4.00 3.58 -9.09
C ASP A 87 3.69 4.23 -7.74
N PRO A 88 2.70 3.73 -6.97
CA PRO A 88 2.47 4.18 -5.61
C PRO A 88 3.70 4.04 -4.72
N LEU A 89 3.85 4.95 -3.75
CA LEU A 89 4.92 4.85 -2.77
C LEU A 89 4.73 3.63 -1.88
N ASP A 90 5.85 3.02 -1.62
CA ASP A 90 5.95 1.68 -1.11
C ASP A 90 6.09 1.65 0.42
N VAL A 91 5.35 0.77 1.10
CA VAL A 91 5.32 0.74 2.57
C VAL A 91 5.53 -0.65 3.13
N VAL A 92 6.28 -0.69 4.23
CA VAL A 92 6.47 -1.90 5.04
C VAL A 92 6.02 -1.60 6.46
N PHE A 93 5.17 -2.48 7.01
CA PHE A 93 4.59 -2.31 8.34
C PHE A 93 4.51 -3.60 9.15
N TYR A 94 4.82 -3.45 10.43
CA TYR A 94 4.76 -4.53 11.41
C TYR A 94 3.41 -4.53 12.14
N THR A 95 2.74 -5.68 12.13
CA THR A 95 1.51 -5.93 12.89
C THR A 95 1.70 -7.18 13.77
N ARG A 96 0.75 -7.43 14.67
CA ARG A 96 0.77 -8.63 15.53
C ARG A 96 0.35 -9.91 14.80
N ALA A 97 -0.29 -9.78 13.64
CA ALA A 97 -0.76 -10.88 12.80
C ALA A 97 -0.71 -10.46 11.32
N PRO A 98 -0.54 -11.40 10.38
CA PRO A 98 -0.57 -11.09 8.95
C PRO A 98 -1.87 -10.40 8.54
N MET A 99 -1.77 -9.38 7.70
CA MET A 99 -2.92 -8.64 7.19
C MET A 99 -3.40 -9.22 5.87
N ALA A 100 -4.71 -9.31 5.66
CA ALA A 100 -5.27 -9.82 4.41
C ALA A 100 -4.98 -8.87 3.23
N PRO A 101 -4.58 -9.37 2.04
CA PRO A 101 -4.42 -8.56 0.84
C PRO A 101 -5.69 -7.75 0.51
N GLY A 102 -5.51 -6.53 -0.01
CA GLY A 102 -6.58 -5.57 -0.30
C GLY A 102 -7.09 -4.79 0.91
N THR A 103 -6.57 -5.04 2.12
CA THR A 103 -7.02 -4.34 3.34
C THR A 103 -6.33 -2.98 3.48
N LEU A 104 -7.11 -1.93 3.73
CA LEU A 104 -6.59 -0.61 4.10
C LEU A 104 -6.20 -0.56 5.59
N ILE A 105 -5.05 0.04 5.88
CA ILE A 105 -4.57 0.23 7.25
C ILE A 105 -4.03 1.65 7.45
N LYS A 106 -4.34 2.23 8.62
CA LYS A 106 -3.80 3.52 9.05
C LYS A 106 -2.45 3.32 9.73
N LEU A 107 -1.43 4.00 9.22
CA LEU A 107 -0.03 3.82 9.58
C LEU A 107 0.61 5.14 10.00
N ARG A 108 1.67 5.05 10.78
CA ARG A 108 2.56 6.17 11.15
C ARG A 108 3.99 5.88 10.72
N ALA A 109 4.64 6.87 10.10
CA ALA A 109 6.04 6.78 9.70
C ALA A 109 6.97 6.57 10.90
N ILE A 110 7.93 5.65 10.78
CA ILE A 110 9.03 5.47 11.75
C ILE A 110 10.41 5.61 11.12
N GLY A 111 10.52 5.52 9.80
CA GLY A 111 11.77 5.68 9.07
C GLY A 111 11.59 5.45 7.57
N VAL A 112 12.68 5.53 6.83
CA VAL A 112 12.74 5.21 5.40
C VAL A 112 13.92 4.28 5.19
N LEU A 113 13.67 3.16 4.50
CA LEU A 113 14.71 2.28 4.00
C LEU A 113 15.00 2.68 2.55
N LYS A 114 16.26 3.00 2.25
CA LYS A 114 16.71 3.33 0.89
C LYS A 114 17.37 2.09 0.30
N MET A 115 16.85 1.59 -0.81
CA MET A 115 17.36 0.38 -1.46
C MET A 115 17.66 0.64 -2.92
N ILE A 116 18.75 0.07 -3.41
CA ILE A 116 19.10 0.13 -4.83
C ILE A 116 18.44 -1.06 -5.51
N ASP A 117 17.52 -0.78 -6.43
CA ASP A 117 16.86 -1.82 -7.24
C ASP A 117 17.55 -1.91 -8.61
N GLY A 118 17.76 -3.14 -9.12
CA GLY A 118 18.18 -3.41 -10.50
C GLY A 118 19.58 -2.98 -10.95
N GLY A 119 20.35 -2.21 -10.17
CA GLY A 119 21.74 -1.84 -10.49
C GLY A 119 21.93 -0.99 -11.75
N GLU A 120 20.85 -0.58 -12.42
CA GLU A 120 20.92 0.23 -13.64
C GLU A 120 21.01 1.73 -13.29
N LYS A 121 21.99 2.37 -13.91
CA LYS A 121 22.27 3.80 -13.80
C LYS A 121 21.35 4.53 -14.79
N ASP A 122 20.06 4.59 -14.52
CA ASP A 122 19.13 5.38 -15.32
C ASP A 122 19.09 6.82 -14.77
N ASP A 123 19.62 7.76 -15.55
CA ASP A 123 19.94 9.15 -15.19
C ASP A 123 18.68 10.04 -14.99
N LYS A 124 17.51 9.48 -14.64
CA LYS A 124 16.30 10.27 -14.40
C LYS A 124 15.54 10.03 -13.11
N SER A 125 15.93 9.08 -12.28
CA SER A 125 15.39 8.99 -10.93
C SER A 125 16.41 8.31 -10.04
N SER A 126 16.68 8.92 -8.89
CA SER A 126 17.54 8.38 -7.83
C SER A 126 17.46 6.84 -7.81
N PRO A 127 18.58 6.10 -7.88
CA PRO A 127 18.59 4.63 -7.94
C PRO A 127 17.99 3.97 -6.68
N TYR A 128 17.62 4.80 -5.69
CA TYR A 128 17.01 4.39 -4.45
C TYR A 128 15.49 4.40 -4.56
N ARG A 129 14.86 3.23 -4.34
CA ARG A 129 13.43 3.13 -4.06
C ARG A 129 13.21 3.32 -2.55
N PRO A 130 12.60 4.44 -2.10
CA PRO A 130 12.40 4.69 -0.68
C PRO A 130 11.19 3.88 -0.19
N VAL A 131 11.45 2.89 0.68
CA VAL A 131 10.41 2.13 1.36
C VAL A 131 10.12 2.79 2.70
N LYS A 132 8.87 3.18 2.95
CA LYS A 132 8.49 3.81 4.22
C LYS A 132 8.29 2.74 5.28
N LEU A 133 9.15 2.73 6.30
CA LEU A 133 8.99 1.90 7.48
C LEU A 133 7.92 2.50 8.37
N THR A 134 6.95 1.68 8.75
CA THR A 134 5.74 2.16 9.43
C THR A 134 5.23 1.21 10.49
N ARG A 135 4.35 1.73 11.36
CA ARG A 135 3.61 0.94 12.35
C ARG A 135 2.15 1.37 12.43
N PRO A 136 1.25 0.49 12.90
CA PRO A 136 -0.11 0.87 13.25
C PRO A 136 -0.13 1.99 14.29
N THR A 137 -1.06 2.92 14.15
CA THR A 137 -1.25 4.05 15.07
C THR A 137 -1.56 3.60 16.50
N THR A 138 -2.20 2.43 16.66
CA THR A 138 -2.62 1.85 17.94
C THR A 138 -1.52 1.18 18.74
N THR A 139 -0.32 1.01 18.18
CA THR A 139 0.76 0.22 18.82
C THR A 139 1.86 1.12 19.40
N SER A 140 2.31 0.77 20.61
CA SER A 140 3.42 1.44 21.31
C SER A 140 4.73 1.35 20.54
N ARG A 141 5.64 2.31 20.75
CA ARG A 141 6.94 2.36 20.08
C ARG A 141 7.81 1.16 20.51
N PRO A 142 8.36 0.35 19.58
CA PRO A 142 9.23 -0.77 19.94
C PRO A 142 10.60 -0.30 20.46
N SER A 143 11.26 -1.17 21.23
CA SER A 143 12.59 -0.89 21.79
C SER A 143 13.63 -0.60 20.69
N PRO A 144 14.69 0.18 20.97
CA PRO A 144 15.75 0.47 19.98
C PRO A 144 16.45 -0.79 19.43
N ILE A 145 16.61 -1.83 20.25
CA ILE A 145 17.26 -3.09 19.86
C ILE A 145 16.39 -3.85 18.85
N CYS A 146 15.10 -3.97 19.15
CA CYS A 146 14.14 -4.63 18.27
C CYS A 146 14.11 -3.95 16.88
N ARG A 147 14.16 -2.61 16.85
CA ARG A 147 14.22 -1.85 15.59
C ARG A 147 15.45 -2.18 14.73
N LYS A 148 16.62 -2.38 15.32
CA LYS A 148 17.84 -2.72 14.57
C LYS A 148 17.77 -4.13 13.97
N ILE A 149 17.27 -5.10 14.73
CA ILE A 149 17.13 -6.49 14.25
C ILE A 149 16.14 -6.55 13.10
N GLU A 150 14.99 -5.89 13.24
CA GLU A 150 13.97 -5.85 12.18
C GLU A 150 14.46 -5.10 10.94
N GLN A 151 15.23 -4.02 11.11
CA GLN A 151 15.89 -3.34 9.99
C GLN A 151 16.87 -4.28 9.27
N GLN A 152 17.74 -4.98 9.99
CA GLN A 152 18.69 -5.92 9.41
C GLN A 152 18.00 -7.08 8.68
N ARG A 153 16.89 -7.59 9.22
CA ARG A 153 16.07 -8.62 8.57
C ARG A 153 15.50 -8.12 7.25
N LEU A 154 14.98 -6.90 7.23
CA LEU A 154 14.42 -6.29 6.02
C LEU A 154 15.50 -6.03 4.96
N GLU A 155 16.65 -5.48 5.37
CA GLU A 155 17.82 -5.28 4.49
C GLU A 155 18.36 -6.61 3.92
N ALA A 156 18.37 -7.68 4.73
CA ALA A 156 18.78 -9.00 4.26
C ALA A 156 17.78 -9.59 3.26
N PHE A 157 16.47 -9.41 3.49
CA PHE A 157 15.42 -9.87 2.60
C PHE A 157 15.51 -9.21 1.21
N PHE A 158 15.65 -7.89 1.14
CA PHE A 158 15.75 -7.19 -0.13
C PHE A 158 17.12 -7.31 -0.83
N ARG A 159 18.12 -7.91 -0.18
CA ARG A 159 19.41 -8.20 -0.83
C ARG A 159 19.35 -9.43 -1.73
N VAL A 160 18.42 -10.34 -1.47
CA VAL A 160 18.32 -11.64 -2.15
C VAL A 160 17.15 -11.71 -3.14
N LEU A 161 16.37 -10.64 -3.21
CA LEU A 161 15.33 -10.40 -4.22
C LEU A 161 15.89 -9.56 -5.36
#